data_AF-A0A151J6W2-F1
#
_entry.id   AF-A0A151J6W2-F1
#
_cell.length_a   1.000
_cell.length_b   1.000
_cell.length_c   1.000
_cell.angle_alpha   90.00
_cell.angle_beta   90.00
_cell.angle_gamma   90.00
#
_symmetry.space_group_name_H-M   'P 1'
#
loop_
_entity.id
_entity.type
_entity.pdbx_description
1 polymer ?
#
loop_
_entity_poly.entity_id
_entity_poly.type
_entity_poly.pdbx_seq_one_letter_code
_entity_poly.pdbx_strand_id
1 'polypeptide(L)'
;MKTIWVIGGPGCGKGTQCDRMIEKYGFLHLSSGDLLRAEVASGSERGASLQDLMSKGLFVPTDIVLELIKEQMDKAREEGTTETGFLIDGYPREKDQGILFEEKINAEGTVDEIFAEVTKALDTLFLAALIQCCQ
;
A
#
# COMPACT_ATOMS: atom_id res chain seq x y z
N MET A 1 -14.42 2.38 -3.30
CA MET A 1 -13.40 1.86 -2.37
C MET A 1 -12.32 2.91 -2.19
N LYS A 2 -11.91 3.19 -0.96
CA LYS A 2 -10.86 4.19 -0.67
C LYS A 2 -9.47 3.62 -0.88
N THR A 3 -8.49 4.46 -1.21
CA THR A 3 -7.07 4.06 -1.22
C THR A 3 -6.28 5.01 -0.32
N ILE A 4 -5.49 4.45 0.58
CA ILE A 4 -4.65 5.21 1.52
C ILE A 4 -3.21 4.75 1.35
N TRP A 5 -2.29 5.68 1.16
CA TRP A 5 -0.86 5.40 1.14
C TRP A 5 -0.29 5.50 2.55
N VAL A 6 0.35 4.43 3.00
CA VAL A 6 0.99 4.35 4.31
C VAL A 6 2.49 4.58 4.13
N ILE A 7 2.94 5.78 4.46
CA ILE A 7 4.33 6.21 4.27
C ILE A 7 4.96 6.47 5.64
N GLY A 8 6.26 6.16 5.79
CA GLY A 8 6.95 6.46 7.04
C GLY A 8 8.31 5.79 7.17
N GLY A 9 9.20 6.41 7.95
CA GLY A 9 10.54 5.90 8.20
C GLY A 9 10.55 4.53 8.92
N PRO A 10 11.66 3.77 8.85
CA PRO A 10 11.81 2.52 9.60
C PRO A 10 11.51 2.73 11.09
N GLY A 11 10.79 1.78 11.71
CA GLY A 11 10.49 1.83 13.15
C GLY A 11 9.38 2.80 13.58
N CYS A 12 8.75 3.57 12.69
CA CYS A 12 7.69 4.50 13.09
C CYS A 12 6.33 3.84 13.40
N GLY A 13 6.23 2.51 13.39
CA GLY A 13 4.99 1.79 13.77
C GLY A 13 3.91 1.68 12.69
N LYS A 14 4.25 1.85 11.40
CA LYS A 14 3.32 1.72 10.25
C LYS A 14 2.49 0.44 10.30
N GLY A 15 3.17 -0.72 10.43
CA GLY A 15 2.52 -2.03 10.44
C GLY A 15 1.48 -2.13 11.55
N THR A 16 1.82 -1.68 12.76
CA THR A 16 0.88 -1.65 13.89
C THR A 16 -0.35 -0.79 13.61
N GLN A 17 -0.22 0.31 12.87
CA GLN A 17 -1.37 1.13 12.49
C GLN A 17 -2.18 0.48 11.36
N CYS A 18 -1.51 -0.14 10.38
CA CYS A 18 -2.19 -0.94 9.35
C CYS A 18 -3.05 -2.03 10.00
N ASP A 19 -2.50 -2.81 10.92
CA ASP A 19 -3.20 -3.90 11.62
C ASP A 19 -4.49 -3.39 12.31
N ARG A 20 -4.42 -2.23 12.98
CA ARG A 20 -5.60 -1.60 13.60
C ARG A 20 -6.62 -1.13 12.59
N MET A 21 -6.18 -0.56 11.47
CA MET A 21 -7.10 -0.11 10.41
C MET A 21 -7.79 -1.28 9.72
N ILE A 22 -7.09 -2.40 9.53
CA ILE A 22 -7.65 -3.67 9.03
C ILE A 22 -8.71 -4.17 10.02
N GLU A 23 -8.35 -4.34 11.29
CA GLU A 23 -9.26 -4.88 12.32
C GLU A 23 -10.50 -3.99 12.52
N LYS A 24 -10.31 -2.66 12.55
CA LYS A 24 -11.39 -1.74 12.88
C LYS A 24 -12.29 -1.37 11.70
N TYR A 25 -11.74 -1.28 10.49
CA TYR A 25 -12.47 -0.76 9.32
C TYR A 25 -12.51 -1.73 8.14
N GLY A 26 -11.85 -2.88 8.23
CA GLY A 26 -11.88 -3.90 7.17
C GLY A 26 -11.15 -3.47 5.89
N PHE A 27 -10.08 -2.67 6.00
CA PHE A 27 -9.22 -2.40 4.85
C PHE A 27 -8.42 -3.65 4.45
N LEU A 28 -8.11 -3.77 3.16
CA LEU A 28 -7.12 -4.74 2.68
C LEU A 28 -5.72 -4.10 2.66
N HIS A 29 -4.76 -4.74 3.31
CA HIS A 29 -3.37 -4.30 3.30
C HIS A 29 -2.61 -4.85 2.10
N LEU A 30 -1.99 -3.96 1.33
CA LEU A 30 -1.17 -4.22 0.16
C LEU A 30 0.25 -3.70 0.42
N SER A 31 1.19 -4.58 0.72
CA SER A 31 2.60 -4.22 0.81
C SER A 31 3.29 -4.43 -0.53
N SER A 32 3.89 -3.39 -1.11
CA SER A 32 4.63 -3.52 -2.38
C SER A 32 5.77 -4.54 -2.27
N GLY A 33 6.41 -4.64 -1.10
CA GLY A 33 7.45 -5.62 -0.84
C GLY A 33 6.95 -7.06 -0.83
N ASP A 34 5.75 -7.30 -0.28
CA ASP A 34 5.13 -8.64 -0.28
C ASP A 34 4.66 -9.03 -1.68
N LEU A 35 4.07 -8.09 -2.44
CA LEU A 35 3.66 -8.33 -3.83
C LEU A 35 4.86 -8.74 -4.70
N LEU A 36 5.99 -8.03 -4.57
CA LEU A 36 7.21 -8.38 -5.30
C LEU A 36 7.75 -9.76 -4.90
N ARG A 37 7.78 -10.08 -3.61
CA ARG A 37 8.22 -11.41 -3.13
C ARG A 37 7.29 -12.52 -3.59
N ALA A 38 5.98 -12.29 -3.59
CA ALA A 38 4.98 -13.24 -4.08
C ALA A 38 5.13 -13.47 -5.59
N GLU A 39 5.37 -12.42 -6.37
CA GLU A 39 5.63 -12.54 -7.80
C GLU A 39 6.90 -13.34 -8.09
N VAL A 40 7.98 -13.10 -7.34
CA VAL A 40 9.20 -13.92 -7.41
C VAL A 40 8.91 -15.39 -7.07
N ALA A 41 8.15 -15.64 -6.00
CA ALA A 41 7.81 -16.98 -5.55
C ALA A 41 6.88 -17.74 -6.52
N SER A 42 6.15 -17.02 -7.38
CA SER A 42 5.29 -17.63 -8.41
C SER A 42 6.08 -18.38 -9.49
N GLY A 43 7.37 -18.06 -9.67
CA GLY A 43 8.19 -18.62 -10.74
C GLY A 43 7.85 -18.11 -12.14
N SER A 44 7.06 -17.03 -12.25
CA SER A 44 6.75 -16.38 -13.53
C SER A 44 8.00 -15.81 -14.21
N GLU A 45 7.92 -15.54 -15.52
CA GLU A 45 9.00 -14.86 -16.25
C GLU A 45 9.30 -13.46 -15.67
N ARG A 46 8.25 -12.74 -15.26
CA ARG A 46 8.35 -11.48 -14.52
C ARG A 46 9.04 -11.68 -13.17
N GLY A 47 8.67 -12.73 -12.43
CA GLY A 47 9.28 -13.12 -11.16
C GLY A 47 10.77 -13.45 -11.27
N ALA A 48 11.19 -14.13 -12.34
CA ALA A 48 12.61 -14.39 -12.60
C ALA A 48 13.41 -13.09 -12.84
N SER A 49 12.83 -12.15 -13.58
CA SER A 49 13.43 -10.83 -13.81
C SER A 49 13.52 -10.00 -12.52
N LEU A 50 12.47 -10.05 -11.70
CA LEU A 50 12.44 -9.40 -10.38
C LEU A 50 13.47 -10.00 -9.42
N GLN A 51 13.63 -11.31 -9.42
CA GLN A 51 14.60 -12.00 -8.58
C GLN A 51 16.03 -11.51 -8.85
N ASP A 52 16.39 -11.30 -10.13
CA ASP A 52 17.70 -10.77 -10.52
C ASP A 52 17.90 -9.33 -10.00
N LEU A 53 16.93 -8.44 -10.25
CA LEU A 53 16.98 -7.04 -9.78
C LEU A 53 17.09 -6.96 -8.25
N MET A 54 16.24 -7.69 -7.54
CA MET A 54 16.19 -7.68 -6.08
C MET A 54 17.46 -8.26 -5.46
N SER A 55 18.03 -9.32 -6.05
CA SER A 55 19.30 -9.91 -5.57
C SER A 55 20.49 -8.97 -5.68
N LYS A 56 20.46 -8.06 -6.67
CA LYS A 56 21.48 -7.03 -6.90
C LYS A 56 21.23 -5.75 -6.09
N GLY A 57 20.15 -5.69 -5.32
CA GLY A 57 19.74 -4.48 -4.60
C GLY A 57 19.33 -3.33 -5.52
N LEU A 58 18.97 -3.63 -6.77
CA LEU A 58 18.52 -2.64 -7.74
C LEU A 58 17.05 -2.30 -7.51
N PHE A 59 16.68 -1.07 -7.88
CA PHE A 59 15.28 -0.65 -7.84
C PHE A 59 14.47 -1.39 -8.89
N VAL A 60 13.27 -1.83 -8.50
CA VAL A 60 12.29 -2.39 -9.42
C VAL A 60 11.63 -1.23 -10.19
N PRO A 61 11.49 -1.32 -11.52
CA PRO A 61 10.81 -0.31 -12.32
C PRO A 61 9.42 0.04 -11.79
N THR A 62 9.09 1.34 -11.77
CA THR A 62 7.82 1.86 -11.27
C THR A 62 6.60 1.20 -11.92
N ASP A 63 6.63 1.00 -13.24
CA ASP A 63 5.52 0.39 -13.98
C ASP A 63 5.19 -1.02 -13.50
N ILE A 64 6.22 -1.82 -13.17
CA ILE A 64 6.03 -3.19 -12.68
C ILE A 64 5.38 -3.19 -11.30
N VAL A 65 5.83 -2.32 -10.40
CA VAL A 65 5.25 -2.23 -9.05
C VAL A 65 3.79 -1.77 -9.14
N LEU A 66 3.50 -0.81 -10.00
CA LEU A 66 2.15 -0.30 -10.22
C LEU A 66 1.22 -1.37 -10.80
N GLU A 67 1.70 -2.16 -11.77
CA GLU A 67 0.97 -3.27 -12.37
C GLU A 67 0.60 -4.32 -11.30
N LEU A 68 1.57 -4.73 -10.47
CA LEU A 68 1.33 -5.69 -9.38
C LEU A 68 0.29 -5.18 -8.37
N ILE A 69 0.36 -3.90 -8.00
CA ILE A 69 -0.62 -3.27 -7.11
C ILE A 69 -2.00 -3.29 -7.76
N LYS A 70 -2.09 -2.90 -9.04
CA LYS A 70 -3.34 -2.89 -9.80
C LYS A 70 -3.97 -4.27 -9.90
N GLU A 71 -3.20 -5.28 -10.29
CA GLU A 71 -3.65 -6.68 -10.39
C GLU A 71 -4.26 -7.14 -9.07
N GLN A 72 -3.60 -6.86 -7.94
CA GLN A 72 -4.11 -7.26 -6.64
C GLN A 72 -5.35 -6.46 -6.21
N MET A 73 -5.43 -5.17 -6.54
CA MET A 73 -6.64 -4.36 -6.30
C MET A 73 -7.83 -4.86 -7.12
N ASP A 74 -7.63 -5.18 -8.39
CA ASP A 74 -8.67 -5.67 -9.30
C ASP A 74 -9.14 -7.05 -8.86
N LYS A 75 -8.22 -7.97 -8.53
CA LYS A 75 -8.56 -9.27 -7.94
C LYS A 75 -9.39 -9.13 -6.66
N ALA A 76 -8.99 -8.25 -5.75
CA ALA A 76 -9.72 -8.02 -4.51
C ALA A 76 -11.13 -7.44 -4.73
N ARG A 77 -11.31 -6.63 -5.78
CA ARG A 77 -12.63 -6.10 -6.18
C ARG A 77 -13.52 -7.21 -6.74
N GLU A 78 -12.96 -8.07 -7.59
CA GLU A 78 -13.68 -9.21 -8.18
C GLU A 78 -14.09 -10.23 -7.13
N GLU A 79 -13.20 -10.53 -6.18
CA GLU A 79 -13.46 -11.48 -5.09
C GLU A 79 -14.32 -10.90 -3.95
N GLY A 80 -14.52 -9.57 -3.93
CA GLY A 80 -15.22 -8.90 -2.84
C GLY A 80 -14.47 -8.94 -1.50
N THR A 81 -13.13 -9.04 -1.55
CA THR A 81 -12.26 -9.24 -0.38
C THR A 81 -12.30 -8.05 0.59
N THR A 82 -12.64 -6.86 0.11
CA THR A 82 -12.84 -5.65 0.93
C THR A 82 -13.91 -4.77 0.30
N GLU A 83 -14.83 -4.24 1.10
CA GLU A 83 -15.77 -3.19 0.68
C GLU A 83 -15.23 -1.78 0.98
N THR A 84 -14.35 -1.66 1.98
CA THR A 84 -13.81 -0.38 2.48
C THR A 84 -12.75 0.18 1.53
N GLY A 85 -11.71 -0.62 1.24
CA GLY A 85 -10.66 -0.27 0.29
C GLY A 85 -9.28 -0.76 0.69
N PHE A 86 -8.24 -0.02 0.31
CA PHE A 86 -6.86 -0.48 0.32
C PHE A 86 -5.94 0.40 1.18
N LEU A 87 -5.05 -0.24 1.94
CA LEU A 87 -3.89 0.37 2.58
C LEU A 87 -2.65 -0.07 1.78
N ILE A 88 -1.96 0.88 1.15
CA ILE A 88 -0.76 0.57 0.37
C ILE A 88 0.47 0.98 1.19
N ASP A 89 1.24 -0.02 1.64
CA ASP A 89 2.50 0.18 2.36
C ASP A 89 3.70 -0.01 1.43
N GLY A 90 4.70 0.87 1.55
CA GLY A 90 5.93 0.81 0.78
C GLY A 90 5.81 1.32 -0.66
N TYR A 91 4.71 1.98 -1.01
CA TYR A 91 4.47 2.70 -2.28
C TYR A 91 3.52 3.89 -2.03
N PRO A 92 3.71 5.06 -2.67
CA PRO A 92 4.84 5.43 -3.51
C PRO A 92 6.09 5.75 -2.67
N ARG A 93 7.27 5.42 -3.19
CA ARG A 93 8.58 5.81 -2.61
C ARG A 93 9.12 7.10 -3.21
N GLU A 94 8.71 7.41 -4.43
CA GLU A 94 9.06 8.62 -5.16
C GLU A 94 7.80 9.32 -5.67
N LYS A 95 7.89 10.62 -5.87
CA LYS A 95 6.73 11.44 -6.29
C LYS A 95 6.11 10.95 -7.60
N ASP A 96 6.94 10.58 -8.58
CA ASP A 96 6.48 10.16 -9.91
C ASP A 96 5.68 8.87 -9.87
N GLN A 97 5.93 8.00 -8.87
CA GLN A 97 5.13 6.80 -8.63
C GLN A 97 3.71 7.16 -8.18
N GLY A 98 3.57 8.17 -7.34
CA GLY A 98 2.27 8.67 -6.89
C GLY A 98 1.46 9.26 -8.05
N ILE A 99 2.11 10.09 -8.87
CA ILE A 99 1.50 10.67 -10.08
C ILE A 99 1.02 9.57 -11.02
N LEU A 100 1.88 8.59 -11.32
CA LEU A 100 1.51 7.49 -12.22
C LEU A 100 0.37 6.64 -11.65
N PHE A 101 0.33 6.42 -10.33
CA PHE A 101 -0.78 5.73 -9.68
C PHE A 101 -2.09 6.49 -9.85
N GLU A 102 -2.09 7.80 -9.62
CA GLU A 102 -3.27 8.64 -9.79
C GLU A 102 -3.79 8.59 -11.23
N GLU A 103 -2.88 8.67 -12.22
CA GLU A 103 -3.22 8.61 -13.64
C GLU A 103 -3.79 7.26 -14.09
N LYS A 104 -3.22 6.15 -13.59
CA LYS A 104 -3.50 4.79 -14.12
C LYS A 104 -4.53 4.01 -13.32
N ILE A 105 -4.64 4.25 -12.02
CA ILE A 105 -5.51 3.50 -11.11
C ILE A 105 -6.64 4.37 -10.58
N ASN A 106 -6.38 5.65 -10.34
CA ASN A 106 -7.31 6.54 -9.64
C ASN A 106 -7.92 7.63 -10.53
N ALA A 107 -8.26 7.29 -11.77
CA ALA A 107 -8.83 8.23 -12.75
C ALA A 107 -10.14 8.92 -12.28
N GLU A 108 -10.75 8.49 -11.16
CA GLU A 108 -11.97 9.05 -10.58
C GLU A 108 -11.78 9.66 -9.16
N GLY A 109 -10.55 9.76 -8.65
CA GLY A 109 -10.19 10.62 -7.52
C GLY A 109 -10.72 10.21 -6.15
N THR A 110 -9.94 9.46 -5.38
CA THR A 110 -9.83 9.62 -3.90
C THR A 110 -8.62 8.83 -3.36
N VAL A 111 -7.41 9.43 -3.41
CA VAL A 111 -6.34 9.06 -2.45
C VAL A 111 -6.59 9.96 -1.24
N ASP A 112 -7.19 9.40 -0.18
CA ASP A 112 -7.69 10.27 0.88
C ASP A 112 -6.57 10.81 1.77
N GLU A 113 -5.54 10.04 2.12
CA GLU A 113 -4.58 10.50 3.14
C GLU A 113 -3.16 9.96 2.91
N ILE A 114 -2.19 10.88 2.87
CA ILE A 114 -0.75 10.59 3.02
C ILE A 114 -0.48 10.60 4.52
N PHE A 115 -0.34 9.43 5.15
CA PHE A 115 0.25 9.40 6.49
C PHE A 115 1.74 9.67 6.34
N ALA A 116 2.15 10.90 6.61
CA ALA A 116 3.49 11.21 7.07
C ALA A 116 3.33 11.86 8.44
N GLU A 117 3.87 11.18 9.45
CA GLU A 117 3.94 11.58 10.86
C GLU A 117 2.80 11.08 11.77
N VAL A 118 3.19 10.18 12.68
CA VAL A 118 2.38 9.45 13.66
C VAL A 118 1.76 10.33 14.75
N THR A 119 1.61 11.65 14.57
CA THR A 119 1.19 12.48 15.71
C THR A 119 0.15 13.58 15.47
N LYS A 120 -0.11 14.07 14.25
CA LYS A 120 -1.13 15.14 14.08
C LYS A 120 -1.72 15.20 12.67
N ALA A 121 -2.77 14.42 12.41
CA ALA A 121 -3.82 14.78 11.44
C ALA A 121 -4.87 13.66 11.36
N LEU A 122 -5.85 13.68 12.25
CA LEU A 122 -7.15 13.05 12.03
C LEU A 122 -8.21 13.85 12.82
N ASP A 123 -8.54 15.05 12.33
CA ASP A 123 -9.81 15.70 12.64
C ASP A 123 -10.71 15.47 11.41
N THR A 124 -11.93 14.91 11.46
CA THR A 124 -12.97 15.10 12.49
C THR A 124 -13.91 13.89 12.68
N LEU A 125 -13.59 12.68 12.20
CA LEU A 125 -14.51 11.53 12.38
C LEU A 125 -13.91 10.24 12.99
N PHE A 126 -12.59 10.15 13.18
CA PHE A 126 -11.96 8.89 13.62
C PHE A 126 -11.17 8.97 14.95
N LEU A 127 -11.32 10.06 15.70
CA LEU A 127 -10.51 10.37 16.88
C LEU A 127 -10.73 9.44 18.09
N ALA A 128 -11.74 8.56 18.10
CA ALA A 128 -12.06 7.78 19.30
C ALA A 128 -11.16 6.56 19.58
N ALA A 129 -10.24 6.15 18.68
CA ALA A 129 -9.49 4.89 18.87
C ALA A 129 -7.96 4.99 18.90
N LEU A 130 -7.36 6.16 18.64
CA LEU A 130 -5.90 6.27 18.50
C LEU A 130 -5.16 6.71 19.77
N ILE A 131 -5.87 7.02 20.85
CA ILE A 131 -5.24 7.47 22.11
C ILE A 131 -4.66 6.32 22.96
N GLN A 132 -5.01 5.05 22.70
CA GLN A 132 -4.67 3.95 23.63
C GLN A 132 -3.34 3.23 23.35
N CYS A 133 -2.49 3.71 22.44
CA CYS A 133 -1.31 2.93 22.03
C CYS A 133 0.02 3.67 22.00
N CYS A 134 0.07 4.82 22.65
CA CYS A 134 1.32 5.46 23.06
C CYS A 134 1.52 5.38 24.59
N GLN A 135 0.98 4.34 25.24
CA GLN A 135 1.36 3.95 26.60
C GLN A 135 1.97 2.55 26.58
#